data_AF-A0AAU6XJT8-F1
#
_entry.id   AF-A0AAU6XJT8-F1
#
_cell.length_a   1.000
_cell.length_b   1.000
_cell.length_c   1.000
_cell.angle_alpha   90.00
_cell.angle_beta   90.00
_cell.angle_gamma   90.00
#
_symmetry.space_group_name_H-M   'P 1'
#
loop_
_entity.id
_entity.type
_entity.pdbx_description
1 polymer ?
#
loop_
_entity_poly.entity_id
_entity_poly.type
_entity_poly.pdbx_seq_one_letter_code
_entity_poly.pdbx_strand_id
1 'polypeptide(L)'
;MIHHQIRLAMRPDAPQDKVDEALEMLRRMGREIDAVAYWAVGRDVGGDFDYGAMFAVEDIEAYRAYMHAPLHRQVDAIGLPLVRHMVSHDLTDDEDPATGDRIRQIHAERFAGDPALVALIEGLGSYDGSSAPGRDRS
;
A
#
# COMPACT_ATOMS: atom_id res chain seq x y z
N MET A 1 8.56 -14.34 4.93
CA MET A 1 8.14 -13.52 3.77
C MET A 1 6.97 -12.63 4.16
N ILE A 2 7.00 -11.36 3.77
CA ILE A 2 5.93 -10.39 4.05
C ILE A 2 5.13 -10.14 2.77
N HIS A 3 3.81 -10.26 2.85
CA HIS A 3 2.88 -9.97 1.77
C HIS A 3 2.16 -8.66 2.09
N HIS A 4 2.58 -7.59 1.43
CA HIS A 4 1.91 -6.30 1.52
C HIS A 4 0.69 -6.30 0.60
N GLN A 5 -0.49 -6.07 1.17
CA GLN A 5 -1.76 -6.18 0.45
C GLN A 5 -2.55 -4.88 0.58
N ILE A 6 -3.04 -4.36 -0.54
CA ILE A 6 -3.96 -3.23 -0.58
C ILE A 6 -5.25 -3.61 -1.30
N ARG A 7 -6.37 -3.10 -0.80
CA ARG A 7 -7.70 -3.19 -1.41
C ARG A 7 -8.26 -1.78 -1.55
N LEU A 8 -8.78 -1.47 -2.73
CA LEU A 8 -9.10 -0.12 -3.17
C LEU A 8 -10.55 -0.05 -3.63
N ALA A 9 -11.36 0.74 -2.93
CA ALA A 9 -12.67 1.16 -3.43
C ALA A 9 -12.49 2.54 -4.05
N MET A 10 -12.78 2.64 -5.35
CA MET A 10 -12.59 3.87 -6.09
C MET A 10 -13.70 4.86 -5.76
N ARG A 11 -13.40 6.15 -5.90
CA ARG A 11 -14.45 7.16 -5.90
C ARG A 11 -15.42 6.89 -7.06
N PRO A 12 -16.74 7.11 -6.88
CA PRO A 12 -17.73 6.90 -7.94
C PRO A 12 -17.48 7.72 -9.20
N ASP A 13 -16.78 8.85 -9.06
CA ASP A 13 -16.45 9.81 -10.11
C ASP A 13 -14.97 9.78 -10.52
N ALA A 14 -14.21 8.74 -10.14
CA ALA A 14 -12.83 8.56 -10.58
C ALA A 14 -12.79 8.34 -12.11
N PRO A 15 -12.02 9.14 -12.88
CA PRO A 15 -11.88 8.93 -14.32
C PRO A 15 -11.21 7.59 -14.62
N GLN A 16 -11.83 6.78 -15.48
CA GLN A 16 -11.37 5.40 -15.74
C GLN A 16 -9.94 5.37 -16.32
N ASP A 17 -9.58 6.32 -17.18
CA ASP A 17 -8.22 6.43 -17.73
C ASP A 17 -7.17 6.66 -16.63
N LYS A 18 -7.52 7.40 -15.57
CA LYS A 18 -6.65 7.62 -14.41
C LYS A 18 -6.58 6.42 -13.48
N VAL A 19 -7.67 5.68 -13.35
CA VAL A 19 -7.66 4.39 -12.66
C VAL A 19 -6.73 3.40 -13.37
N ASP A 20 -6.82 3.31 -14.70
CA ASP A 20 -5.98 2.43 -15.50
C ASP A 20 -4.48 2.81 -15.41
N GLU A 21 -4.19 4.11 -15.44
CA GLU A 21 -2.83 4.65 -15.20
C GLU A 21 -2.29 4.26 -13.82
N ALA A 22 -3.09 4.42 -12.76
CA ALA A 22 -2.69 4.05 -11.39
C ALA A 22 -2.46 2.55 -11.24
N LEU A 23 -3.31 1.71 -11.84
CA LEU A 23 -3.15 0.26 -11.84
C LEU A 23 -1.88 -0.16 -12.57
N GLU A 24 -1.54 0.49 -13.69
CA GLU A 24 -0.30 0.19 -14.40
C GLU A 24 0.93 0.61 -13.58
N MET A 25 0.87 1.72 -12.86
CA MET A 25 1.93 2.12 -11.94
C MET A 25 2.15 1.10 -10.81
N LEU A 26 1.07 0.51 -10.27
CA LEU A 26 1.18 -0.61 -9.32
C LEU A 26 1.87 -1.84 -9.96
N ARG A 27 1.56 -2.17 -11.22
CA ARG A 27 2.25 -3.27 -11.92
C ARG A 27 3.72 -2.94 -12.17
N ARG A 28 4.05 -1.68 -12.45
CA ARG A 28 5.44 -1.21 -12.56
C ARG A 28 6.20 -1.38 -11.26
N MET A 29 5.62 -1.07 -10.10
CA MET A 29 6.23 -1.35 -8.80
C MET A 29 6.67 -2.81 -8.70
N GLY A 30 5.79 -3.74 -9.07
CA GLY A 30 6.09 -5.16 -9.01
C GLY A 30 7.19 -5.62 -9.97
N ARG A 31 7.43 -4.89 -11.06
CA ARG A 31 8.48 -5.21 -12.05
C ARG A 31 9.81 -4.50 -11.80
N GLU A 32 9.78 -3.31 -11.21
CA GLU A 32 10.93 -2.39 -11.16
C GLU A 32 11.52 -2.25 -9.75
N ILE A 33 10.80 -2.62 -8.69
CA ILE A 33 11.34 -2.58 -7.33
C ILE A 33 12.04 -3.91 -7.03
N ASP A 34 13.37 -3.88 -6.94
CA ASP A 34 14.22 -5.08 -6.75
C ASP A 34 13.83 -5.93 -5.52
N ALA A 35 13.26 -5.32 -4.48
CA ALA A 35 12.84 -6.02 -3.27
C ALA A 35 11.59 -6.90 -3.46
N VAL A 36 10.84 -6.76 -4.57
CA VAL A 36 9.61 -7.50 -4.83
C VAL A 36 9.93 -8.87 -5.46
N ALA A 37 9.60 -9.94 -4.74
CA ALA A 37 9.78 -11.31 -5.20
C ALA A 37 8.60 -11.82 -6.04
N TYR A 38 7.38 -11.38 -5.72
CA TYR A 38 6.16 -11.73 -6.45
C TYR A 38 5.13 -10.60 -6.31
N TRP A 39 4.25 -10.46 -7.31
CA TRP A 39 3.18 -9.47 -7.25
C TRP A 39 1.93 -9.91 -8.01
N ALA A 40 0.78 -9.35 -7.61
CA ALA A 40 -0.48 -9.45 -8.33
C ALA A 40 -1.23 -8.12 -8.22
N VAL A 41 -1.77 -7.61 -9.33
CA VAL A 41 -2.56 -6.36 -9.37
C VAL A 41 -3.75 -6.57 -10.30
N GLY A 42 -4.97 -6.33 -9.82
CA GLY A 42 -6.16 -6.58 -10.63
C GLY A 42 -7.47 -6.29 -9.91
N ARG A 43 -8.55 -6.89 -10.43
CA ARG A 43 -9.89 -6.79 -9.85
C ARG A 43 -9.94 -7.50 -8.50
N ASP A 44 -10.51 -6.84 -7.51
CA ASP A 44 -10.90 -7.49 -6.26
C ASP A 44 -12.24 -8.18 -6.50
N VAL A 45 -12.28 -9.50 -6.32
CA VAL A 45 -13.46 -10.32 -6.63
C VAL A 45 -14.04 -10.88 -5.34
N GLY A 46 -15.32 -10.62 -5.10
CA GLY A 46 -16.07 -11.18 -3.97
C GLY A 46 -16.15 -10.30 -2.72
N GLY A 47 -15.79 -9.01 -2.81
CA GLY A 47 -15.96 -8.04 -1.72
C GLY A 47 -16.41 -6.66 -2.19
N ASP A 48 -16.29 -5.66 -1.31
CA ASP A 48 -16.74 -4.27 -1.52
C ASP A 48 -15.72 -3.36 -2.23
N PHE A 49 -14.60 -3.93 -2.68
CA PHE A 49 -13.50 -3.19 -3.31
C PHE A 49 -13.51 -3.44 -4.82
N ASP A 50 -13.01 -2.46 -5.59
CA ASP A 50 -12.96 -2.55 -7.05
C ASP A 50 -11.68 -3.24 -7.53
N TYR A 51 -10.57 -2.95 -6.86
CA TYR A 51 -9.23 -3.41 -7.21
C TYR A 51 -8.43 -3.80 -5.97
N GLY A 52 -7.39 -4.60 -6.19
CA GLY A 52 -6.40 -4.92 -5.18
C GLY A 52 -5.02 -5.12 -5.76
N ALA A 53 -4.02 -5.03 -4.89
CA ALA A 53 -2.65 -5.38 -5.19
C ALA A 53 -2.02 -6.15 -4.03
N MET A 54 -1.12 -7.07 -4.35
CA MET A 54 -0.28 -7.76 -3.40
C MET A 54 1.16 -7.76 -3.90
N PHE A 55 2.10 -7.50 -2.99
CA PHE A 55 3.54 -7.55 -3.23
C PHE A 55 4.17 -8.41 -2.14
N ALA A 56 4.87 -9.47 -2.54
CA ALA A 56 5.62 -10.33 -1.63
C ALA A 56 7.09 -9.88 -1.60
N VAL A 57 7.62 -9.68 -0.40
CA VAL A 57 9.02 -9.30 -0.15
C VAL A 57 9.62 -10.25 0.89
N GLU A 58 10.91 -10.54 0.78
CA GLU A 58 11.53 -11.64 1.50
C GLU A 58 11.49 -11.49 3.03
N ASP A 59 11.86 -10.30 3.51
CA ASP A 59 12.05 -10.00 4.93
C ASP A 59 11.78 -8.52 5.25
N ILE A 60 12.04 -8.13 6.49
CA ILE A 60 11.79 -6.76 6.97
C ILE A 60 12.72 -5.71 6.33
N GLU A 61 13.92 -6.10 5.88
CA GLU A 61 14.85 -5.20 5.18
C GLU A 61 14.33 -4.94 3.76
N ALA A 62 13.92 -6.00 3.06
CA ALA A 62 13.27 -5.92 1.76
C ALA A 62 11.96 -5.10 1.85
N TYR A 63 11.16 -5.30 2.89
CA TYR A 63 9.95 -4.52 3.14
C TYR A 63 10.25 -3.03 3.32
N ARG A 64 11.29 -2.68 4.09
CA ARG A 64 11.76 -1.29 4.22
C ARG A 64 12.18 -0.72 2.87
N ALA A 65 12.97 -1.46 2.09
CA ALA A 65 13.41 -1.03 0.76
C ALA A 65 12.21 -0.80 -0.18
N TYR A 66 11.23 -1.69 -0.16
CA TYR A 66 9.98 -1.58 -0.91
C TYR A 66 9.17 -0.34 -0.52
N MET A 67 8.92 -0.12 0.78
CA MET A 67 8.10 1.00 1.29
C MET A 67 8.72 2.38 1.03
N HIS A 68 10.05 2.47 0.99
CA HIS A 68 10.80 3.70 0.75
C HIS A 68 11.25 3.87 -0.71
N ALA A 69 10.92 2.94 -1.61
CA ALA A 69 11.26 3.06 -3.01
C ALA A 69 10.64 4.34 -3.62
N PRO A 70 11.40 5.13 -4.41
CA PRO A 70 10.86 6.35 -5.04
C PRO A 70 9.62 6.09 -5.89
N LEU A 71 9.56 4.93 -6.55
CA LEU A 71 8.41 4.52 -7.36
C LEU A 71 7.15 4.33 -6.50
N HIS A 72 7.28 3.78 -5.29
CA HIS A 72 6.15 3.64 -4.36
C HIS A 72 5.50 5.00 -4.09
N ARG A 73 6.31 6.02 -3.79
CA ARG A 73 5.81 7.37 -3.51
C ARG A 73 5.11 8.02 -4.70
N GLN A 74 5.58 7.75 -5.93
CA GLN A 74 4.94 8.21 -7.15
C GLN A 74 3.55 7.58 -7.34
N VAL A 75 3.43 6.29 -7.00
CA VAL A 75 2.15 5.58 -7.06
C VAL A 75 1.15 6.17 -6.07
N ASP A 76 1.57 6.50 -4.84
CA ASP A 76 0.67 7.15 -3.87
C ASP A 76 0.12 8.48 -4.38
N ALA A 77 0.97 9.29 -5.04
CA ALA A 77 0.58 10.60 -5.57
C ALA A 77 -0.53 10.50 -6.62
N ILE A 78 -0.49 9.46 -7.46
CA ILE A 78 -1.42 9.25 -8.57
C ILE A 78 -2.66 8.48 -8.11
N GLY A 79 -2.47 7.47 -7.25
CA GLY A 79 -3.50 6.52 -6.86
C GLY A 79 -4.41 7.02 -5.73
N LEU A 80 -3.85 7.55 -4.64
CA LEU A 80 -4.64 7.91 -3.45
C LEU A 80 -5.79 8.89 -3.74
N PRO A 81 -5.64 9.93 -4.58
CA PRO A 81 -6.74 10.84 -4.91
C PRO A 81 -7.96 10.19 -5.60
N LEU A 82 -7.80 8.99 -6.15
CA LEU A 82 -8.84 8.25 -6.86
C LEU A 82 -9.64 7.31 -5.94
N VAL A 83 -9.19 7.12 -4.69
CA VAL A 83 -9.68 6.10 -3.77
C VAL A 83 -10.55 6.76 -2.70
N ARG A 84 -11.74 6.20 -2.45
CA ARG A 84 -12.60 6.64 -1.34
C ARG A 84 -12.35 5.85 -0.06
N HIS A 85 -11.95 4.59 -0.20
CA HIS A 85 -11.66 3.70 0.91
C HIS A 85 -10.52 2.75 0.54
N MET A 86 -9.51 2.69 1.41
CA MET A 86 -8.37 1.79 1.27
C MET A 86 -8.25 0.91 2.50
N VAL A 87 -7.96 -0.38 2.28
CA VAL A 87 -7.46 -1.27 3.32
C VAL A 87 -6.05 -1.67 2.93
N SER A 88 -5.07 -1.49 3.82
CA SER A 88 -3.70 -1.97 3.63
C SER A 88 -3.25 -2.81 4.82
N HIS A 89 -2.95 -4.08 4.56
CA HIS A 89 -2.52 -5.03 5.58
C HIS A 89 -1.33 -5.85 5.10
N ASP A 90 -0.57 -6.34 6.07
CA ASP A 90 0.58 -7.19 5.83
C ASP A 90 0.32 -8.58 6.42
N LEU A 91 0.66 -9.62 5.66
CA LEU A 91 0.62 -11.01 6.10
C LEU A 91 2.03 -11.60 6.06
N THR A 92 2.48 -12.21 7.16
CA THR A 92 3.81 -12.82 7.25
C THR A 92 3.73 -14.17 7.95
N ASP A 93 4.61 -15.09 7.53
CA ASP A 93 4.90 -16.36 8.19
C ASP A 93 6.11 -16.28 9.15
N ASP A 94 6.71 -15.09 9.27
CA ASP A 94 7.74 -14.79 10.26
C ASP A 94 7.18 -14.92 11.69
N GLU A 95 7.80 -15.79 12.48
CA GLU A 95 7.40 -16.06 13.87
C GLU A 95 7.99 -15.06 14.87
N ASP A 96 8.88 -14.13 14.45
CA ASP A 96 9.40 -13.08 15.33
C ASP A 96 8.25 -12.16 15.80
N PRO A 97 7.91 -12.15 17.11
CA PRO A 97 6.82 -11.33 17.63
C PRO A 97 7.06 -9.83 17.42
N ALA A 98 8.30 -9.39 17.17
CA ALA A 98 8.63 -7.99 16.90
C ALA A 98 8.33 -7.55 15.45
N THR A 99 8.01 -8.46 14.52
CA THR A 99 7.84 -8.12 13.10
C THR A 99 6.69 -7.16 12.86
N GLY A 100 5.57 -7.30 13.58
CA GLY A 100 4.47 -6.34 13.51
C GLY A 100 4.87 -4.92 13.94
N ASP A 101 5.71 -4.80 14.97
CA ASP A 101 6.18 -3.51 15.49
C ASP A 101 7.14 -2.84 14.51
N ARG A 102 8.03 -3.61 13.89
CA ARG A 102 8.97 -3.13 12.86
C ARG A 102 8.24 -2.61 11.62
N ILE A 103 7.18 -3.31 11.16
CA ILE A 103 6.34 -2.84 10.04
C ILE A 103 5.68 -1.50 10.38
N ARG A 104 5.10 -1.37 11.58
CA ARG A 104 4.48 -0.11 12.02
C ARG A 104 5.50 1.02 12.10
N GLN A 105 6.71 0.74 12.59
CA GLN A 105 7.80 1.71 12.64
C GLN A 105 8.18 2.21 11.23
N ILE A 106 8.29 1.31 10.25
CA ILE A 106 8.61 1.67 8.85
C ILE A 106 7.56 2.63 8.27
N HIS A 107 6.27 2.33 8.49
CA HIS A 107 5.18 3.23 8.06
C HIS A 107 5.22 4.58 8.79
N ALA A 108 5.47 4.58 10.10
CA ALA A 108 5.58 5.81 10.88
C ALA A 108 6.72 6.73 10.40
N GLU A 109 7.90 6.16 10.15
CA GLU A 109 9.07 6.87 9.59
C GLU A 109 8.75 7.46 8.21
N ARG A 110 8.06 6.67 7.37
CA ARG A 110 7.62 7.09 6.04
C ARG A 110 6.68 8.29 6.08
N PHE A 111 5.69 8.30 6.98
CA PHE A 111 4.75 9.41 7.10
C PHE A 111 5.38 10.66 7.73
N ALA A 112 6.21 10.48 8.77
CA ALA A 112 6.92 11.58 9.40
C ALA A 112 7.85 12.31 8.43
N GLY A 113 8.41 11.59 7.44
CA GLY A 113 9.28 12.14 6.40
C GLY A 113 8.57 12.84 5.23
N ASP A 114 7.24 12.76 5.11
CA ASP A 114 6.53 13.23 3.91
C ASP A 114 5.14 13.85 4.22
N PRO A 115 5.09 15.16 4.53
CA PRO A 115 3.83 15.85 4.80
C PRO A 115 2.84 15.82 3.62
N ALA A 116 3.33 15.75 2.38
CA ALA A 116 2.47 15.69 1.21
C ALA A 116 1.77 14.32 1.09
N LEU A 117 2.43 13.24 1.49
CA LEU A 117 1.82 11.92 1.61
C LEU A 117 0.76 11.89 2.72
N VAL A 118 1.04 12.50 3.87
CA VAL A 118 0.07 12.62 4.97
C VAL A 118 -1.22 13.31 4.49
N ALA A 119 -1.08 14.44 3.78
CA ALA A 119 -2.24 15.16 3.23
C ALA A 119 -3.07 14.32 2.23
N LEU A 120 -2.43 13.45 1.44
CA LEU A 120 -3.14 12.54 0.53
C LEU A 120 -3.97 11.51 1.32
N ILE A 121 -3.42 10.99 2.40
CA ILE A 121 -4.09 10.02 3.27
C ILE A 121 -5.26 10.66 4.02
N GLU A 122 -5.09 11.87 4.53
CA GLU A 122 -6.16 12.65 5.18
C GLU A 122 -7.31 12.96 4.20
N GLY A 123 -7.01 13.02 2.90
CA GLY A 123 -8.01 13.18 1.84
C GLY A 123 -8.81 11.92 1.52
N LEU A 124 -8.43 10.75 2.05
CA LEU A 124 -9.20 9.52 1.89
C LEU A 124 -10.46 9.57 2.77
N GLY A 125 -11.54 8.97 2.29
CA GLY A 125 -12.74 8.78 3.12
C GLY A 125 -12.46 7.87 4.32
N SER A 126 -11.69 6.81 4.12
CA SER A 126 -11.16 5.96 5.19
C SER A 126 -9.93 5.16 4.77
N TYR A 127 -9.02 4.92 5.73
CA TYR A 127 -7.84 4.09 5.57
C TYR A 127 -7.65 3.18 6.78
N ASP A 128 -7.70 1.86 6.58
CA ASP A 128 -7.61 0.85 7.63
C ASP A 128 -6.49 -0.17 7.38
N GLY A 129 -5.97 -0.78 8.47
CA GLY A 129 -5.04 -1.92 8.42
C GLY A 129 -3.68 -1.64 9.09
N SER A 130 -2.69 -2.53 8.91
CA SER A 130 -1.37 -2.43 9.57
C SER A 130 -0.55 -1.24 9.08
N SER A 131 -0.86 -0.76 7.88
CA SER A 131 -0.20 0.38 7.24
C SER A 131 -0.92 1.72 7.44
N ALA A 132 -2.05 1.73 8.14
CA ALA A 132 -2.81 2.95 8.37
C ALA A 132 -2.12 3.83 9.44
N PRO A 133 -2.00 5.15 9.24
CA PRO A 133 -1.40 6.03 10.24
C PRO A 133 -2.26 6.12 11.51
N GLY A 134 -1.61 6.08 12.67
CA GLY A 134 -2.19 6.56 13.93
C GLY A 134 -3.28 5.70 14.58
N ARG A 135 -3.55 4.46 14.13
CA ARG A 135 -4.41 3.53 14.89
C ARG A 135 -3.59 2.59 15.76
N ASP A 136 -3.48 2.95 17.03
CA ASP A 136 -3.18 2.00 18.09
C ASP A 136 -4.37 1.02 18.18
N ARG A 137 -4.13 -0.27 17.90
CA ARG A 137 -5.17 -1.29 18.08
C ARG A 137 -5.11 -1.74 19.53
N SER A 138 -6.10 -1.31 20.31
CA SER A 138 -6.46 -1.94 21.59
C SER A 138 -6.80 -3.41 21.41
#